data_AF-A0A8T1PQC2-F1
#
_entry.id   AF-A0A8T1PQC2-F1
#
_cell.length_a   1.000
_cell.length_b   1.000
_cell.length_c   1.000
_cell.angle_alpha   90.00
_cell.angle_beta   90.00
_cell.angle_gamma   90.00
#
_symmetry.space_group_name_H-M   'P 1'
#
loop_
_entity.id
_entity.type
_entity.pdbx_description
1 polymer ?
#
loop_
_entity_poly.entity_id
_entity_poly.type
_entity_poly.pdbx_seq_one_letter_code
_entity_poly.pdbx_strand_id
1 'polypeptide(L)'
;MLSSMNDGEISISAYDTAWVALVQDVNGSSLPQFPSTLRWIANNQLPDGSWGDDEIFLACDRILNTSACVIALKSWNILPEKYEKGISFLNENMSKLESDNDEHMPIGFEVAFPSLVEIARSLNIELPYDSPVFQDIYAKRNVKLERIPRDILHKLPTTLLYSLEGMPDLDWENLLKLKCQDGSLFSPSLLPLQSCRPKT
;
A
#
# COMPACT_ATOMS: atom_id res chain seq x y z
N MET A 1 0.88 32.61 -1.67
CA MET A 1 0.78 31.36 -2.43
C MET A 1 2.01 31.13 -3.30
N LEU A 2 2.30 31.95 -4.33
CA LEU A 2 3.50 31.72 -5.17
C LEU A 2 4.83 31.77 -4.38
N SER A 3 4.92 32.62 -3.36
CA SER A 3 6.12 32.79 -2.52
C SER A 3 6.34 31.69 -1.48
N SER A 4 5.40 30.74 -1.32
CA SER A 4 5.47 29.63 -0.36
C SER A 4 5.55 28.27 -1.06
N MET A 5 5.66 28.25 -2.40
CA MET A 5 5.83 27.02 -3.16
C MET A 5 7.20 26.41 -2.86
N ASN A 6 7.19 25.14 -2.45
CA ASN A 6 8.37 24.30 -2.27
C ASN A 6 8.19 22.99 -3.06
N ASP A 7 8.34 21.83 -2.42
CA ASP A 7 8.26 20.51 -3.08
C ASP A 7 6.84 20.07 -3.52
N GLY A 8 5.84 20.92 -3.30
CA GLY A 8 4.43 20.71 -3.67
C GLY A 8 3.49 20.74 -2.46
N GLU A 9 2.22 21.06 -2.71
CA GLU A 9 1.12 20.88 -1.75
C GLU A 9 0.23 19.75 -2.28
N ILE A 10 0.26 18.61 -1.59
CA ILE A 10 -0.51 17.40 -1.93
C ILE A 10 -1.16 16.84 -0.67
N SER A 11 -2.34 16.21 -0.81
CA SER A 11 -2.99 15.49 0.28
C SER A 11 -2.17 14.27 0.72
N ILE A 12 -2.37 13.84 1.96
CA ILE A 12 -1.65 12.68 2.52
C ILE A 12 -2.31 11.39 2.04
N SER A 13 -1.52 10.50 1.45
CA SER A 13 -1.93 9.14 1.10
C SER A 13 -1.90 8.23 2.33
N ALA A 14 -3.05 7.68 2.72
CA ALA A 14 -3.14 6.75 3.84
C ALA A 14 -2.43 5.42 3.53
N TYR A 15 -2.51 4.96 2.28
CA TYR A 15 -1.79 3.80 1.75
C TYR A 15 -0.27 3.93 1.92
N ASP A 16 0.32 5.02 1.44
CA ASP A 16 1.76 5.26 1.56
C ASP A 16 2.18 5.42 3.01
N THR A 17 1.39 6.14 3.81
CA THR A 17 1.64 6.31 5.25
C THR A 17 1.64 4.98 5.98
N ALA A 18 0.73 4.07 5.64
CA ALA A 18 0.66 2.72 6.20
C ALA A 18 1.87 1.86 5.83
N TRP A 19 2.34 1.92 4.58
CA TRP A 19 3.59 1.27 4.20
C TRP A 19 4.77 1.79 5.01
N VAL A 20 4.96 3.11 5.11
CA VAL A 20 6.04 3.69 5.93
C VAL A 20 5.92 3.29 7.41
N ALA A 21 4.69 3.11 7.92
CA ALA A 21 4.46 2.62 9.28
C ALA A 21 4.99 1.20 9.52
N LEU A 22 5.17 0.36 8.50
CA LEU A 22 5.69 -1.00 8.63
C LEU A 22 7.21 -1.06 8.77
N VAL A 23 7.93 0.07 8.58
CA VAL A 23 9.40 0.10 8.72
C VAL A 23 9.78 -0.12 10.18
N GLN A 24 10.53 -1.20 10.45
CA GLN A 24 11.10 -1.48 11.77
C GLN A 24 12.32 -0.58 12.04
N ASP A 25 12.55 -0.26 13.31
CA ASP A 25 13.73 0.51 13.72
C ASP A 25 15.03 -0.17 13.27
N VAL A 26 15.86 0.59 12.56
CA VAL A 26 17.14 0.11 12.02
C VAL A 26 18.16 -0.24 13.10
N ASN A 27 17.94 0.23 14.33
CA ASN A 27 18.76 -0.11 15.49
C ASN A 27 18.29 -1.38 16.20
N GLY A 28 17.28 -2.07 15.66
CA GLY A 28 16.83 -3.37 16.14
C GLY A 28 15.87 -3.34 17.32
N SER A 29 15.27 -2.18 17.66
CA SER A 29 14.14 -2.20 18.59
C SER A 29 12.92 -2.83 17.94
N SER A 30 12.03 -3.40 18.75
CA SER A 30 10.74 -3.95 18.29
C SER A 30 9.69 -2.84 18.07
N LEU A 31 10.13 -1.64 17.67
CA LEU A 31 9.30 -0.45 17.51
C LEU A 31 9.35 0.06 16.06
N PRO A 32 8.34 0.83 15.62
CA PRO A 32 8.35 1.44 14.30
C PRO A 32 9.44 2.50 14.21
N GLN A 33 10.15 2.53 13.07
CA GLN A 33 11.14 3.56 12.74
C GLN A 33 10.51 4.96 12.68
N PHE A 34 9.23 5.03 12.30
CA PHE A 34 8.49 6.28 12.12
C PHE A 34 7.18 6.27 12.93
N PRO A 35 7.20 6.45 14.26
CA PRO A 35 5.99 6.38 15.09
C PRO A 35 4.91 7.41 14.74
N SER A 36 5.30 8.52 14.07
CA SER A 36 4.37 9.56 13.62
C SER A 36 3.37 9.07 12.58
N THR A 37 3.72 8.08 11.75
CA THR A 37 2.80 7.53 10.74
C THR A 37 1.66 6.76 11.38
N LEU A 38 1.93 5.94 12.41
CA LEU A 38 0.89 5.28 13.20
C LEU A 38 -0.01 6.27 13.93
N ARG A 39 0.55 7.38 14.44
CA ARG A 39 -0.25 8.46 15.01
C ARG A 39 -1.15 9.13 13.97
N TRP A 40 -0.65 9.34 12.75
CA TRP A 40 -1.45 9.87 11.66
C TRP A 40 -2.59 8.91 11.30
N ILE A 41 -2.32 7.61 11.14
CA ILE A 41 -3.35 6.59 10.87
C ILE A 41 -4.42 6.62 11.95
N ALA A 42 -4.02 6.70 13.23
CA ALA A 42 -4.96 6.79 14.35
C ALA A 42 -5.90 8.00 14.22
N ASN A 43 -5.37 9.16 13.87
CA ASN A 43 -6.12 10.41 13.90
C ASN A 43 -6.96 10.69 12.65
N ASN A 44 -6.77 9.93 11.56
CA ASN A 44 -7.38 10.20 10.25
C ASN A 44 -8.27 9.05 9.75
N GLN A 45 -8.78 8.20 10.65
CA GLN A 45 -9.83 7.24 10.29
C GLN A 45 -11.16 7.99 10.09
N LEU A 46 -11.85 7.71 9.00
CA LEU A 46 -13.14 8.31 8.66
C LEU A 46 -14.28 7.75 9.55
N PRO A 47 -15.42 8.45 9.65
CA PRO A 47 -16.54 8.03 10.49
C PRO A 47 -17.11 6.63 10.16
N ASP A 48 -17.01 6.19 8.91
CA ASP A 48 -17.44 4.87 8.44
C ASP A 48 -16.42 3.75 8.73
N GLY A 49 -15.28 4.08 9.35
CA GLY A 49 -14.22 3.14 9.67
C GLY A 49 -13.13 3.01 8.60
N SER A 50 -13.30 3.63 7.43
CA SER A 50 -12.32 3.59 6.34
C SER A 50 -11.20 4.62 6.50
N TRP A 51 -10.19 4.51 5.63
CA TRP A 51 -9.22 5.56 5.32
C TRP A 51 -9.27 5.86 3.82
N GLY A 52 -9.00 7.11 3.44
CA GLY A 52 -8.99 7.58 2.05
C GLY A 52 -9.42 9.04 1.96
N ASP A 53 -9.77 9.49 0.76
CA ASP A 53 -10.30 10.84 0.51
C ASP A 53 -11.66 11.03 1.22
N ASP A 54 -11.84 12.10 1.99
CA ASP A 54 -13.07 12.34 2.76
C ASP A 54 -14.18 13.05 1.97
N GLU A 55 -13.86 13.61 0.80
CA GLU A 55 -14.81 14.30 -0.07
C GLU A 55 -15.38 13.37 -1.15
N ILE A 56 -14.56 12.44 -1.67
CA ILE A 56 -14.91 11.54 -2.78
C ILE A 56 -14.86 10.09 -2.32
N PHE A 57 -15.95 9.35 -2.57
CA PHE A 57 -15.99 7.91 -2.33
C PHE A 57 -15.71 7.14 -3.64
N LEU A 58 -14.56 6.47 -3.70
CA LEU A 58 -14.23 5.46 -4.71
C LEU A 58 -13.96 4.14 -3.99
N ALA A 59 -14.63 3.04 -4.38
CA ALA A 59 -14.54 1.80 -3.62
C ALA A 59 -13.12 1.22 -3.65
N CYS A 60 -12.47 1.23 -4.83
CA CYS A 60 -11.06 0.83 -4.96
C CYS A 60 -10.13 1.64 -4.05
N ASP A 61 -10.27 2.97 -4.00
CA ASP A 61 -9.44 3.84 -3.15
C ASP A 61 -9.66 3.53 -1.66
N ARG A 62 -10.92 3.53 -1.21
CA ARG A 62 -11.25 3.30 0.21
C ARG A 62 -10.81 1.93 0.68
N ILE A 63 -10.99 0.90 -0.14
CA ILE A 63 -10.60 -0.47 0.20
C ILE A 63 -9.07 -0.60 0.23
N LEU A 64 -8.35 0.00 -0.72
CA LEU A 64 -6.89 -0.04 -0.76
C LEU A 64 -6.27 0.62 0.47
N ASN A 65 -6.67 1.86 0.76
CA ASN A 65 -6.19 2.64 1.89
C ASN A 65 -6.54 1.95 3.22
N THR A 66 -7.79 1.50 3.39
CA THR A 66 -8.23 0.83 4.62
C THR A 66 -7.49 -0.48 4.84
N SER A 67 -7.27 -1.28 3.79
CA SER A 67 -6.52 -2.54 3.88
C SER A 67 -5.09 -2.30 4.38
N ALA A 68 -4.40 -1.30 3.82
CA ALA A 68 -3.04 -0.96 4.23
C ALA A 68 -2.99 -0.49 5.69
N CYS A 69 -3.91 0.39 6.10
CA CYS A 69 -3.97 0.87 7.49
C CYS A 69 -4.26 -0.26 8.48
N VAL A 70 -5.22 -1.15 8.17
CA VAL A 70 -5.54 -2.33 8.99
C VAL A 70 -4.32 -3.24 9.16
N ILE A 71 -3.58 -3.49 8.08
CA ILE A 71 -2.33 -4.27 8.11
C ILE A 71 -1.29 -3.61 9.02
N ALA A 72 -1.11 -2.29 8.92
CA ALA A 72 -0.19 -1.56 9.78
C ALA A 72 -0.58 -1.67 11.26
N LEU A 73 -1.86 -1.45 11.59
CA LEU A 73 -2.35 -1.56 12.97
C LEU A 73 -2.20 -2.97 13.53
N LYS A 74 -2.49 -3.99 12.73
CA LYS A 74 -2.33 -5.41 13.10
C LYS A 74 -0.87 -5.77 13.33
N SER A 75 0.03 -5.32 12.46
CA SER A 75 1.47 -5.63 12.52
C SER A 75 2.12 -5.15 13.81
N TRP A 76 1.65 -4.02 14.35
CA TRP A 76 2.12 -3.47 15.62
C TRP A 76 1.24 -3.85 16.82
N ASN A 77 0.12 -4.53 16.59
CA ASN A 77 -0.87 -4.91 17.61
C ASN A 77 -1.33 -3.73 18.47
N ILE A 78 -1.71 -2.62 17.82
CA ILE A 78 -2.16 -1.38 18.48
C ILE A 78 -3.55 -0.96 18.00
N LEU A 79 -4.21 -0.09 18.78
CA LEU A 79 -5.47 0.58 18.42
C LEU A 79 -6.56 -0.42 17.95
N PRO A 80 -6.88 -1.45 18.76
CA PRO A 80 -7.81 -2.51 18.38
C PRO A 80 -9.16 -1.97 17.94
N GLU A 81 -9.66 -0.90 18.57
CA GLU A 81 -10.93 -0.27 18.20
C GLU A 81 -10.96 0.31 16.79
N LYS A 82 -9.81 0.79 16.28
CA LYS A 82 -9.68 1.33 14.92
C LYS A 82 -9.50 0.21 13.91
N TYR A 83 -8.72 -0.80 14.29
CA TYR A 83 -8.56 -2.04 13.53
C TYR A 83 -9.93 -2.69 13.29
N GLU A 84 -10.74 -2.92 14.32
CA GLU A 84 -12.05 -3.58 14.19
C GLU A 84 -13.02 -2.78 13.30
N LYS A 85 -13.02 -1.46 13.41
CA LYS A 85 -13.82 -0.59 12.52
C LYS A 85 -13.38 -0.71 11.05
N GLY A 86 -12.07 -0.74 10.80
CA GLY A 86 -11.53 -0.94 9.47
C GLY A 86 -11.91 -2.31 8.89
N ILE A 87 -11.86 -3.36 9.72
CA ILE A 87 -12.31 -4.71 9.32
C ILE A 87 -13.81 -4.72 9.00
N SER A 88 -14.67 -4.11 9.83
CA SER A 88 -16.11 -3.99 9.55
C SER A 88 -16.34 -3.32 8.20
N PHE A 89 -15.68 -2.18 7.96
CA PHE A 89 -15.77 -1.47 6.69
C PHE A 89 -15.37 -2.37 5.51
N LEU A 90 -14.23 -3.06 5.59
CA LEU A 90 -13.75 -3.93 4.52
C LEU A 90 -14.75 -5.06 4.23
N ASN A 91 -15.28 -5.70 5.27
CA ASN A 91 -16.26 -6.79 5.12
C ASN A 91 -17.57 -6.31 4.47
N GLU A 92 -18.04 -5.11 4.84
CA GLU A 92 -19.29 -4.53 4.30
C GLU A 92 -19.14 -4.03 2.86
N ASN A 93 -17.94 -3.65 2.44
CA ASN A 93 -17.71 -2.93 1.19
C ASN A 93 -16.93 -3.72 0.13
N MET A 94 -16.33 -4.86 0.46
CA MET A 94 -15.47 -5.61 -0.49
C MET A 94 -16.17 -5.93 -1.81
N SER A 95 -17.44 -6.32 -1.77
CA SER A 95 -18.24 -6.67 -2.96
C SER A 95 -18.45 -5.49 -3.92
N LYS A 96 -18.26 -4.25 -3.46
CA LYS A 96 -18.37 -3.06 -4.32
C LYS A 96 -17.28 -3.02 -5.40
N LEU A 97 -16.17 -3.75 -5.20
CA LEU A 97 -15.12 -3.91 -6.22
C LEU A 97 -15.63 -4.64 -7.48
N GLU A 98 -16.72 -5.42 -7.40
CA GLU A 98 -17.33 -6.07 -8.58
C GLU A 98 -18.07 -5.06 -9.47
N SER A 99 -18.57 -3.99 -8.87
CA SER A 99 -19.38 -2.96 -9.53
C SER A 99 -18.60 -1.69 -9.89
N ASP A 100 -17.35 -1.58 -9.45
CA ASP A 100 -16.56 -0.38 -9.66
C ASP A 100 -16.11 -0.32 -11.13
N ASN A 101 -16.30 0.84 -11.77
CA ASN A 101 -15.88 1.04 -13.14
C ASN A 101 -14.35 1.13 -13.20
N ASP A 102 -13.71 0.32 -14.05
CA ASP A 102 -12.24 0.28 -14.20
C ASP A 102 -11.65 1.67 -14.58
N GLU A 103 -12.47 2.60 -15.06
CA GLU A 103 -12.08 3.96 -15.47
C GLU A 103 -11.48 4.83 -14.36
N HIS A 104 -11.85 4.61 -13.09
CA HIS A 104 -11.34 5.38 -11.95
C HIS A 104 -10.49 4.55 -10.97
N MET A 105 -10.04 3.37 -11.41
CA MET A 105 -9.22 2.50 -10.60
C MET A 105 -7.84 3.15 -10.32
N PRO A 106 -7.35 3.15 -9.06
CA PRO A 106 -6.04 3.67 -8.74
C PRO A 106 -4.93 2.99 -9.55
N ILE A 107 -3.90 3.76 -9.90
CA ILE A 107 -2.76 3.24 -10.67
C ILE A 107 -2.11 2.08 -9.91
N GLY A 108 -2.03 0.93 -10.57
CA GLY A 108 -1.37 -0.26 -10.00
C GLY A 108 -2.23 -1.01 -8.99
N PHE A 109 -3.51 -0.67 -8.80
CA PHE A 109 -4.42 -1.36 -7.88
C PHE A 109 -4.42 -2.89 -8.09
N GLU A 110 -4.42 -3.36 -9.34
CA GLU A 110 -4.44 -4.80 -9.67
C GLU A 110 -3.14 -5.52 -9.29
N VAL A 111 -2.10 -4.80 -8.89
CA VAL A 111 -0.83 -5.35 -8.41
C VAL A 111 -0.68 -5.11 -6.90
N ALA A 112 -1.00 -3.89 -6.45
CA ALA A 112 -0.92 -3.47 -5.05
C ALA A 112 -1.93 -4.20 -4.16
N PHE A 113 -3.22 -4.20 -4.53
CA PHE A 113 -4.26 -4.77 -3.68
C PHE A 113 -4.09 -6.27 -3.43
N PRO A 114 -3.86 -7.14 -4.43
CA PRO A 114 -3.61 -8.56 -4.16
C PRO A 114 -2.39 -8.81 -3.27
N SER A 115 -1.42 -7.91 -3.28
CA SER A 115 -0.22 -8.03 -2.44
C SER A 115 -0.51 -7.67 -0.98
N LEU A 116 -1.34 -6.65 -0.74
CA LEU A 116 -1.91 -6.41 0.60
C LEU A 116 -2.74 -7.60 1.06
N VAL A 117 -3.49 -8.24 0.17
CA VAL A 117 -4.29 -9.44 0.50
C VAL A 117 -3.39 -10.58 0.98
N GLU A 118 -2.24 -10.82 0.35
CA GLU A 118 -1.28 -11.82 0.85
C GLU A 118 -0.69 -11.45 2.20
N ILE A 119 -0.35 -10.18 2.41
CA ILE A 119 0.14 -9.70 3.71
C ILE A 119 -0.95 -9.91 4.79
N ALA A 120 -2.19 -9.55 4.49
CA ALA A 120 -3.32 -9.76 5.39
C ALA A 120 -3.49 -11.23 5.78
N ARG A 121 -3.39 -12.16 4.82
CA ARG A 121 -3.42 -13.60 5.09
C ARG A 121 -2.28 -14.04 6.00
N SER A 122 -1.06 -13.57 5.73
CA SER A 122 0.12 -13.90 6.55
C SER A 122 -0.01 -13.43 8.00
N LEU A 123 -0.79 -12.38 8.24
CA LEU A 123 -1.09 -11.82 9.56
C LEU A 123 -2.36 -12.40 10.20
N ASN A 124 -3.00 -13.38 9.55
CA ASN A 124 -4.28 -13.96 9.96
C ASN A 124 -5.38 -12.90 10.14
N ILE A 125 -5.43 -11.92 9.25
CA ILE A 125 -6.54 -10.97 9.17
C ILE A 125 -7.70 -11.66 8.44
N GLU A 126 -8.89 -11.63 9.03
CA GLU A 126 -10.09 -12.21 8.41
C GLU A 126 -10.74 -11.19 7.47
N LEU A 127 -10.77 -11.52 6.18
CA LEU A 127 -11.46 -10.79 5.11
C LEU A 127 -12.40 -11.77 4.38
N PRO A 128 -13.35 -11.30 3.55
CA PRO A 128 -14.32 -12.18 2.90
C PRO A 128 -13.70 -12.91 1.70
N TYR A 129 -12.64 -13.70 1.93
CA TYR A 129 -11.79 -14.32 0.91
C TYR A 129 -12.52 -15.20 -0.09
N ASP A 130 -13.70 -15.71 0.27
CA ASP A 130 -14.58 -16.49 -0.62
C ASP A 130 -15.32 -15.63 -1.65
N SER A 131 -15.23 -14.30 -1.56
CA SER A 131 -15.82 -13.38 -2.54
C SER A 131 -15.17 -13.55 -3.93
N PRO A 132 -15.97 -13.55 -5.02
CA PRO A 132 -15.46 -13.61 -6.39
C PRO A 132 -14.45 -12.50 -6.74
N VAL A 133 -14.53 -11.34 -6.06
CA VAL A 133 -13.59 -10.22 -6.17
C VAL A 133 -12.13 -10.68 -6.09
N PHE A 134 -11.82 -11.58 -5.16
CA PHE A 134 -10.44 -12.03 -4.98
C PHE A 134 -9.96 -12.81 -6.20
N GLN A 135 -10.79 -13.71 -6.73
CA GLN A 135 -10.43 -14.49 -7.93
C GLN A 135 -10.21 -13.58 -9.15
N ASP A 136 -11.09 -12.60 -9.35
CA ASP A 136 -10.98 -11.64 -10.45
C ASP A 136 -9.70 -10.80 -10.34
N ILE A 137 -9.40 -10.24 -9.16
CA ILE A 137 -8.23 -9.38 -9.01
C ILE A 137 -6.91 -10.16 -9.16
N TYR A 138 -6.84 -11.43 -8.73
CA TYR A 138 -5.67 -12.28 -9.00
C TYR A 138 -5.52 -12.60 -10.50
N ALA A 139 -6.63 -12.83 -11.21
CA ALA A 139 -6.58 -13.01 -12.66
C ALA A 139 -6.08 -11.75 -13.37
N LYS A 140 -6.59 -10.56 -13.00
CA LYS A 140 -6.11 -9.27 -13.50
C LYS A 140 -4.62 -9.06 -13.21
N ARG A 141 -4.16 -9.39 -11.98
CA ARG A 141 -2.73 -9.34 -11.61
C ARG A 141 -1.86 -10.20 -12.51
N ASN A 142 -2.25 -11.46 -12.74
CA ASN A 142 -1.44 -12.40 -13.53
C ASN A 142 -1.30 -11.91 -14.97
N VAL A 143 -2.39 -11.48 -15.60
CA VAL A 143 -2.36 -10.90 -16.96
C VAL A 143 -1.44 -9.68 -17.03
N LYS A 144 -1.47 -8.82 -16.00
CA LYS A 144 -0.63 -7.61 -15.94
C LYS A 144 0.85 -7.97 -15.74
N LEU A 145 1.16 -8.92 -14.86
CA LEU A 145 2.52 -9.39 -14.59
C LEU A 145 3.15 -10.09 -15.81
N GLU A 146 2.39 -10.85 -16.59
CA GLU A 146 2.86 -11.50 -17.83
C GLU A 146 3.28 -10.48 -18.90
N ARG A 147 2.67 -9.30 -18.90
CA ARG A 147 2.98 -8.21 -19.84
C ARG A 147 4.19 -7.37 -19.40
N ILE A 148 4.69 -7.55 -18.18
CA ILE A 148 5.83 -6.78 -17.67
C ILE A 148 7.12 -7.37 -18.26
N PRO A 149 7.89 -6.60 -19.04
CA PRO A 149 9.21 -7.02 -19.49
C PRO A 149 10.18 -6.99 -18.30
N ARG A 150 10.30 -8.12 -17.59
CA ARG A 150 11.12 -8.25 -16.38
C ARG A 150 12.60 -7.92 -16.62
N ASP A 151 13.09 -8.19 -17.82
CA ASP A 151 14.45 -7.86 -18.24
C ASP A 151 14.68 -6.34 -18.37
N ILE A 152 13.65 -5.56 -18.69
CA ILE A 152 13.68 -4.10 -18.77
C ILE A 152 13.45 -3.46 -17.40
N LEU A 153 12.53 -4.03 -16.60
CA LEU A 153 12.15 -3.51 -15.27
C LEU A 153 13.36 -3.24 -14.36
N HIS A 154 14.36 -4.10 -14.41
CA HIS A 154 15.56 -4.02 -13.56
C HIS A 154 16.71 -3.23 -14.19
N LYS A 155 16.56 -2.76 -15.44
CA LYS A 155 17.62 -2.07 -16.20
C LYS A 155 17.33 -0.61 -16.46
N LEU A 156 16.07 -0.22 -16.59
CA LEU A 156 15.67 1.12 -16.96
C LEU A 156 14.60 1.68 -16.00
N PRO A 157 14.64 2.98 -15.69
CA PRO A 157 13.54 3.65 -15.02
C PRO A 157 12.26 3.56 -15.85
N THR A 158 11.23 2.91 -15.33
CA THR A 158 9.90 2.81 -15.95
C THR A 158 8.82 3.15 -14.93
N THR A 159 7.61 3.46 -15.39
CA THR A 159 6.47 3.74 -14.50
C THR A 159 6.08 2.55 -13.63
N LEU A 160 6.49 1.33 -14.01
CA LEU A 160 6.31 0.12 -13.21
C LEU A 160 7.06 0.17 -11.87
N LEU A 161 8.09 1.02 -11.75
CA LEU A 161 8.82 1.21 -10.50
C LEU A 161 7.96 1.83 -9.40
N TYR A 162 6.81 2.44 -9.71
CA TYR A 162 5.93 3.07 -8.72
C TYR A 162 5.09 2.06 -7.92
N SER A 163 4.98 0.81 -8.37
CA SER A 163 4.11 -0.22 -7.75
C SER A 163 4.88 -1.52 -7.45
N LEU A 164 6.18 -1.42 -7.17
CA LEU A 164 7.05 -2.58 -6.90
C LEU A 164 6.65 -3.33 -5.62
N GLU A 165 5.97 -2.68 -4.68
CA GLU A 165 5.51 -3.30 -3.44
C GLU A 165 4.55 -4.46 -3.66
N GLY A 166 3.89 -4.46 -4.82
CA GLY A 166 3.02 -5.54 -5.22
C GLY A 166 3.62 -6.57 -6.18
N MET A 167 4.92 -6.48 -6.50
CA MET A 167 5.55 -7.38 -7.48
C MET A 167 6.38 -8.48 -6.80
N PRO A 168 6.14 -9.77 -7.14
CA PRO A 168 6.98 -10.86 -6.66
C PRO A 168 8.31 -10.92 -7.42
N ASP A 169 9.29 -11.61 -6.84
CA ASP A 169 10.55 -12.03 -7.47
C ASP A 169 11.36 -10.88 -8.10
N LEU A 170 11.53 -9.80 -7.34
CA LEU A 170 12.31 -8.64 -7.76
C LEU A 170 13.81 -8.81 -7.48
N ASP A 171 14.63 -8.44 -8.46
CA ASP A 171 16.08 -8.31 -8.32
C ASP A 171 16.43 -6.94 -7.73
N TRP A 172 16.46 -6.90 -6.41
CA TRP A 172 16.73 -5.68 -5.66
C TRP A 172 18.14 -5.13 -5.88
N GLU A 173 19.12 -5.97 -6.20
CA GLU A 173 20.49 -5.49 -6.45
C GLU A 173 20.50 -4.56 -7.67
N ASN A 174 19.77 -4.94 -8.72
CA ASN A 174 19.65 -4.12 -9.92
C ASN A 174 18.65 -2.96 -9.74
N LEU A 175 17.54 -3.15 -9.01
CA LEU A 175 16.60 -2.05 -8.74
C LEU A 175 17.21 -0.91 -7.94
N LEU A 176 18.08 -1.20 -6.96
CA LEU A 176 18.74 -0.17 -6.16
C LEU A 176 19.70 0.70 -6.98
N LYS A 177 20.14 0.24 -8.16
CA LYS A 177 20.92 1.04 -9.12
C LYS A 177 20.06 2.07 -9.85
N LEU A 178 18.73 1.93 -9.78
CA LEU A 178 17.75 2.84 -10.41
C LEU A 178 17.20 3.89 -9.44
N LYS A 179 17.77 4.03 -8.24
CA LYS A 179 17.36 5.04 -7.26
C LYS A 179 17.48 6.46 -7.83
N CYS A 180 16.50 7.29 -7.51
CA CYS A 180 16.55 8.72 -7.77
C CYS A 180 17.67 9.38 -6.96
N GLN A 181 18.08 10.59 -7.37
CA GLN A 181 19.14 11.34 -6.69
C GLN A 181 18.79 11.70 -5.24
N ASP A 182 17.51 11.82 -4.92
CA ASP A 182 16.98 12.05 -3.57
C ASP A 182 16.92 10.77 -2.71
N GLY A 183 17.32 9.62 -3.27
CA GLY A 183 17.31 8.33 -2.59
C GLY A 183 15.96 7.61 -2.63
N SER A 184 14.93 8.15 -3.28
CA SER A 184 13.65 7.47 -3.49
C SER A 184 13.73 6.38 -4.56
N LEU A 185 12.80 5.42 -4.51
CA LEU A 185 12.47 4.54 -5.63
C LEU A 185 11.10 4.95 -6.17
N PHE A 186 10.92 6.22 -6.55
CA PHE A 186 9.69 6.75 -7.19
C PHE A 186 8.42 6.78 -6.32
N SER A 187 8.29 6.00 -5.24
CA SER A 187 7.13 6.03 -4.32
C SER A 187 7.54 5.85 -2.83
N PRO A 188 6.89 6.54 -1.87
CA PRO A 188 7.11 6.32 -0.44
C PRO A 188 6.72 4.92 0.04
N SER A 189 5.73 4.27 -0.59
CA SER A 189 5.32 2.88 -0.29
C SER A 189 6.46 1.86 -0.37
N LEU A 190 7.55 2.20 -1.06
CA LEU A 190 8.70 1.33 -1.29
C LEU A 190 9.81 1.45 -0.25
N LEU A 191 9.71 2.40 0.68
CA LEU A 191 10.67 2.59 1.76
C LEU A 191 10.90 1.32 2.63
N PRO A 192 9.85 0.56 3.02
CA PRO A 192 10.03 -0.67 3.79
C PRO A 192 10.83 -1.75 3.06
N LEU A 193 10.67 -1.85 1.75
CA LEU A 193 11.35 -2.88 0.96
C LEU A 193 12.85 -2.59 0.79
N GLN A 194 13.22 -1.31 0.87
CA GLN A 194 14.63 -0.90 0.90
C GLN A 194 15.28 -1.14 2.27
N SER A 195 14.53 -0.99 3.37
CA SER A 195 15.08 -1.03 4.73
C SER A 195 15.20 -2.42 5.34
N CYS A 196 14.37 -3.39 4.92
CA CYS A 196 14.38 -4.77 5.44
C CYS A 196 15.59 -5.62 5.01
N ARG A 197 16.68 -5.03 4.50
CA ARG A 197 17.83 -5.76 3.94
C ARG A 197 19.08 -5.56 4.79
N PRO A 198 19.84 -6.64 5.10
CA PRO A 198 21.14 -6.50 5.73
C PRO A 198 22.06 -5.66 4.83
N LYS A 199 22.73 -4.67 5.43
CA LYS A 199 23.82 -3.93 4.76
C LYS A 199 24.89 -4.96 4.37
N THR A 200 25.16 -5.11 3.08
CA THR A 200 26.31 -5.87 2.58
C THR A 200 27.62 -5.23 3.01
#